data_AF-A0A2E1JZ81-F1
#
_entry.id   AF-A0A2E1JZ81-F1
#
_cell.length_a   1.000
_cell.length_b   1.000
_cell.length_c   1.000
_cell.angle_alpha   90.00
_cell.angle_beta   90.00
_cell.angle_gamma   90.00
#
_symmetry.space_group_name_H-M   'P 1'
#
loop_
_entity.id
_entity.type
_entity.pdbx_description
1 polymer ?
#
loop_
_entity_poly.entity_id
_entity_poly.type
_entity_poly.pdbx_seq_one_letter_code
_entity_poly.pdbx_strand_id
1 'polypeptide(L)'
;MSFISSGVDIDDSKFIPDFSYAGYHNGIKKIPEKHGTVVQASTFSVLANDNLDDTSALQEAINEASKLEGPVTLQLPPGKLIISDILYIERDNFVLRGYGTGESGTEIYFPRPLMYSKDPEDLKELREYLIEFDKRQKEKENNIDLPFSQYAWSGGFIWTRVPGERVKPYLKKYDRPHEVLANVFEGKRGGKTLVVSDVQHLSVGDVVELQLFNKNGQEGQIIKELYKEQDLKIGGHHWNFPDLPLVRQQVKILSISDGKATINCPLTIDVKPEYKAQLVRWRHLKEVGIQDFSIRFPKSPRIAHHVEQGFNGIYLTRVYNSWVKNISIDNADSGVLTENVANVTIEDVITKGKNIAHYTVAMSGTYNVLAKGIKVYNKAVHPLSFNTLATKCVYLNCEVFKDPILDQHSGANHQNLFDNTTVHISPDEEMTYPLFKGGGAGYWKPSHGAFSTFWNTKIKLLSDINSTGTIKLYGMKDGPFCRIIGIKGDQNFNVESQPMAMIKAVNEVFEKFPSLYDYQLTKRQKIKPKG
;
A
#
# COMPACT_ATOMS: atom_id res chain seq x y z
N MET A 1 -8.34 -15.70 -22.62
CA MET A 1 -8.77 -14.37 -22.13
C MET A 1 -10.27 -14.25 -21.91
N SER A 2 -11.13 -15.04 -22.58
CA SER A 2 -12.59 -15.04 -22.34
C SER A 2 -12.99 -15.36 -20.89
N PHE A 3 -12.08 -15.88 -20.08
CA PHE A 3 -12.29 -16.14 -18.65
C PHE A 3 -12.07 -14.92 -17.75
N ILE A 4 -11.51 -13.80 -18.25
CA ILE A 4 -11.35 -12.58 -17.45
C ILE A 4 -12.65 -11.81 -17.44
N SER A 5 -13.33 -11.83 -16.30
CA SER A 5 -14.59 -11.11 -16.10
C SER A 5 -14.62 -10.44 -14.73
N SER A 6 -14.98 -9.15 -14.72
CA SER A 6 -14.89 -8.28 -13.54
C SER A 6 -16.15 -7.44 -13.32
N GLY A 7 -17.21 -7.70 -14.09
CA GLY A 7 -18.47 -6.95 -14.06
C GLY A 7 -19.39 -7.33 -12.90
N VAL A 8 -20.60 -6.80 -12.96
CA VAL A 8 -21.72 -7.14 -12.07
C VAL A 8 -22.20 -8.58 -12.34
N ASP A 9 -22.66 -9.27 -11.30
CA ASP A 9 -23.24 -10.62 -11.33
C ASP A 9 -22.33 -11.70 -11.97
N ILE A 10 -21.02 -11.48 -11.89
CA ILE A 10 -20.03 -12.49 -12.29
C ILE A 10 -19.84 -13.49 -11.15
N ASP A 11 -20.02 -14.76 -11.50
CA ASP A 11 -19.81 -15.90 -10.62
C ASP A 11 -18.39 -15.92 -10.00
N ASP A 12 -18.31 -16.32 -8.73
CA ASP A 12 -17.07 -16.34 -7.95
C ASP A 12 -16.01 -17.27 -8.54
N SER A 13 -16.36 -18.30 -9.33
CA SER A 13 -15.38 -19.17 -10.01
C SER A 13 -14.74 -18.52 -11.24
N LYS A 14 -15.34 -17.44 -11.78
CA LYS A 14 -14.88 -16.73 -12.99
C LYS A 14 -14.42 -15.31 -12.71
N PHE A 15 -14.77 -14.76 -11.54
CA PHE A 15 -14.45 -13.39 -11.18
C PHE A 15 -12.94 -13.17 -11.05
N ILE A 16 -12.45 -12.15 -11.76
CA ILE A 16 -11.11 -11.57 -11.61
C ILE A 16 -11.32 -10.06 -11.45
N PRO A 17 -10.84 -9.43 -10.37
CA PRO A 17 -11.07 -8.00 -10.14
C PRO A 17 -10.50 -7.13 -11.28
N ASP A 18 -11.15 -5.99 -11.58
CA ASP A 18 -10.62 -5.00 -12.53
C ASP A 18 -9.58 -4.10 -11.85
N PHE A 19 -8.30 -4.39 -12.04
CA PHE A 19 -7.17 -3.68 -11.42
C PHE A 19 -6.78 -2.39 -12.15
N SER A 20 -7.39 -2.09 -13.31
CA SER A 20 -7.04 -0.93 -14.12
C SER A 20 -7.24 0.42 -13.44
N TYR A 21 -7.96 0.46 -12.31
CA TYR A 21 -8.21 1.67 -11.52
C TYR A 21 -7.09 2.02 -10.54
N ALA A 22 -6.08 1.16 -10.39
CA ALA A 22 -4.93 1.46 -9.54
C ALA A 22 -4.05 2.56 -10.15
N GLY A 23 -3.51 3.42 -9.29
CA GLY A 23 -2.56 4.47 -9.66
C GLY A 23 -3.16 5.86 -9.81
N TYR A 24 -2.26 6.82 -10.04
CA TYR A 24 -2.52 8.24 -10.23
C TYR A 24 -3.67 8.51 -11.22
N HIS A 25 -4.69 9.25 -10.76
CA HIS A 25 -5.95 9.49 -11.49
C HIS A 25 -6.58 8.20 -12.05
N ASN A 26 -6.69 7.17 -11.23
CA ASN A 26 -7.15 5.84 -11.63
C ASN A 26 -6.34 5.19 -12.76
N GLY A 27 -5.04 5.48 -12.86
CA GLY A 27 -4.14 4.88 -13.84
C GLY A 27 -4.26 5.43 -15.27
N ILE A 28 -5.07 6.47 -15.52
CA ILE A 28 -5.28 7.02 -16.87
C ILE A 28 -4.36 8.20 -17.20
N LYS A 29 -3.88 8.94 -16.20
CA LYS A 29 -2.99 10.08 -16.42
C LYS A 29 -1.55 9.67 -16.13
N LYS A 30 -0.62 10.29 -16.87
CA LYS A 30 0.80 10.23 -16.53
C LYS A 30 1.07 11.19 -15.37
N ILE A 31 2.02 10.83 -14.52
CA ILE A 31 2.57 11.73 -13.50
C ILE A 31 3.15 12.97 -14.23
N PRO A 32 2.85 14.20 -13.77
CA PRO A 32 3.30 15.42 -14.43
C PRO A 32 4.83 15.60 -14.33
N GLU A 33 5.49 16.00 -15.42
CA GLU A 33 6.93 16.34 -15.41
C GLU A 33 7.21 17.72 -14.80
N LYS A 34 6.24 18.63 -14.91
CA LYS A 34 6.29 19.99 -14.35
C LYS A 34 5.07 20.22 -13.48
N HIS A 35 5.26 20.86 -12.34
CA HIS A 35 4.18 21.08 -11.37
C HIS A 35 4.27 22.49 -10.76
N GLY A 36 3.63 23.44 -11.43
CA GLY A 36 3.47 24.80 -10.94
C GLY A 36 4.76 25.59 -10.75
N THR A 37 4.73 26.49 -9.77
CA THR A 37 5.83 27.41 -9.46
C THR A 37 7.00 26.65 -8.84
N VAL A 38 8.21 26.85 -9.36
CA VAL A 38 9.42 26.22 -8.82
C VAL A 38 10.07 27.15 -7.80
N VAL A 39 10.23 26.65 -6.58
CA VAL A 39 10.94 27.31 -5.48
C VAL A 39 12.25 26.56 -5.25
N GLN A 40 13.38 27.26 -5.27
CA GLN A 40 14.69 26.66 -5.02
C GLN A 40 14.96 26.61 -3.52
N ALA A 41 15.15 25.42 -2.95
CA ALA A 41 15.40 25.26 -1.51
C ALA A 41 16.67 26.00 -1.06
N SER A 42 17.66 26.16 -1.95
CA SER A 42 18.89 26.92 -1.69
C SER A 42 18.66 28.40 -1.39
N THR A 43 17.51 28.97 -1.75
CA THR A 43 17.13 30.35 -1.37
C THR A 43 16.82 30.50 0.12
N PHE A 44 16.63 29.39 0.82
CA PHE A 44 16.40 29.29 2.27
C PHE A 44 17.62 28.68 2.99
N SER A 45 18.82 28.82 2.43
CA SER A 45 20.05 28.29 3.03
C SER A 45 20.10 26.77 3.19
N VAL A 46 19.38 26.02 2.36
CA VAL A 46 19.60 24.57 2.19
C VAL A 46 20.86 24.37 1.35
N LEU A 47 21.95 23.89 1.96
CA LEU A 47 23.29 23.88 1.38
C LEU A 47 23.85 22.46 1.33
N ALA A 48 23.84 21.87 0.13
CA ALA A 48 24.40 20.54 -0.05
C ALA A 48 25.93 20.51 0.11
N ASN A 49 26.43 19.41 0.66
CA ASN A 49 27.85 19.05 0.80
C ASN A 49 28.68 19.92 1.76
N ASP A 50 28.07 20.71 2.63
CA ASP A 50 28.80 21.49 3.64
C ASP A 50 29.07 20.71 4.95
N ASN A 51 28.48 19.51 5.07
CA ASN A 51 28.51 18.63 6.24
C ASN A 51 27.81 19.19 7.48
N LEU A 52 26.94 20.18 7.32
CA LEU A 52 26.08 20.71 8.36
C LEU A 52 24.67 20.14 8.21
N ASP A 53 23.86 20.32 9.26
CA ASP A 53 22.48 19.84 9.28
C ASP A 53 21.56 20.86 8.60
N ASP A 54 20.86 20.44 7.54
CA ASP A 54 19.96 21.24 6.71
C ASP A 54 18.52 21.27 7.23
N THR A 55 18.21 20.58 8.35
CA THR A 55 16.81 20.32 8.76
C THR A 55 16.02 21.61 8.94
N SER A 56 16.57 22.58 9.67
CA SER A 56 15.86 23.83 9.96
C SER A 56 15.60 24.64 8.68
N ALA A 57 16.62 24.75 7.82
CA ALA A 57 16.53 25.44 6.54
C ALA A 57 15.52 24.78 5.59
N LEU A 58 15.49 23.45 5.53
CA LEU A 58 14.57 22.73 4.66
C LEU A 58 13.12 22.76 5.20
N GLN A 59 12.93 22.70 6.52
CA GLN A 59 11.61 22.91 7.12
C GLN A 59 11.10 24.33 6.85
N GLU A 60 11.95 25.35 6.95
CA GLU A 60 11.60 26.72 6.55
C GLU A 60 11.23 26.80 5.07
N ALA A 61 12.01 26.21 4.18
CA ALA A 61 11.73 26.18 2.75
C ALA A 61 10.37 25.53 2.44
N ILE A 62 10.04 24.41 3.10
CA ILE A 62 8.72 23.76 2.98
C ILE A 62 7.61 24.68 3.47
N ASN A 63 7.79 25.33 4.62
CA ASN A 63 6.79 26.22 5.21
C ASN A 63 6.52 27.44 4.32
N GLU A 64 7.57 28.11 3.81
CA GLU A 64 7.42 29.27 2.95
C GLU A 64 6.86 28.91 1.58
N ALA A 65 7.36 27.83 0.96
CA ALA A 65 6.80 27.32 -0.29
C ALA A 65 5.32 26.93 -0.12
N SER A 66 4.92 26.49 1.07
CA SER A 66 3.54 26.13 1.38
C SER A 66 2.58 27.30 1.48
N LYS A 67 3.06 28.54 1.58
CA LYS A 67 2.21 29.74 1.59
C LYS A 67 1.86 30.24 0.19
N LEU A 68 2.54 29.75 -0.85
CA LEU A 68 2.31 30.21 -2.23
C LEU A 68 0.97 29.71 -2.78
N GLU A 69 0.31 30.55 -3.58
CA GLU A 69 -0.91 30.18 -4.29
C GLU A 69 -0.61 29.22 -5.45
N GLY A 70 -1.56 28.31 -5.71
CA GLY A 70 -1.47 27.34 -6.80
C GLY A 70 -0.45 26.22 -6.56
N PRO A 71 -0.21 25.37 -7.57
CA PRO A 71 0.73 24.27 -7.48
C PRO A 71 2.19 24.73 -7.29
N VAL A 72 2.96 23.99 -6.50
CA VAL A 72 4.35 24.32 -6.15
C VAL A 72 5.25 23.09 -6.26
N THR A 73 6.46 23.30 -6.78
CA THR A 73 7.56 22.35 -6.68
C THR A 73 8.68 22.98 -5.85
N LEU A 74 9.01 22.39 -4.70
CA LEU A 74 10.22 22.70 -3.96
C LEU A 74 11.39 21.87 -4.52
N GLN A 75 12.31 22.54 -5.19
CA GLN A 75 13.50 21.95 -5.80
C GLN A 75 14.65 21.93 -4.80
N LEU A 76 15.06 20.73 -4.38
CA LEU A 76 16.26 20.50 -3.59
C LEU A 76 17.52 20.67 -4.46
N PRO A 77 18.64 21.16 -3.91
CA PRO A 77 19.91 21.24 -4.65
C PRO A 77 20.51 19.85 -4.92
N PRO A 78 21.39 19.71 -5.92
CA PRO A 78 22.18 18.49 -6.11
C PRO A 78 23.24 18.38 -5.01
N GLY A 79 23.64 17.15 -4.68
CA GLY A 79 24.58 16.85 -3.59
C GLY A 79 23.89 16.29 -2.35
N LYS A 80 24.67 16.14 -1.28
CA LYS A 80 24.25 15.54 -0.02
C LYS A 80 23.69 16.60 0.94
N LEU A 81 22.45 16.40 1.34
CA LEU A 81 21.78 17.10 2.45
C LEU A 81 21.82 16.23 3.70
N ILE A 82 22.01 16.83 4.87
CA ILE A 82 21.94 16.11 6.15
C ILE A 82 20.68 16.55 6.88
N ILE A 83 19.77 15.62 7.15
CA ILE A 83 18.50 15.90 7.82
C ILE A 83 18.40 15.03 9.05
N SER A 84 18.09 15.60 10.21
CA SER A 84 17.99 14.87 11.47
C SER A 84 16.64 14.95 12.17
N ASP A 85 15.63 15.55 11.51
CA ASP A 85 14.25 15.51 11.97
C ASP A 85 13.24 15.36 10.82
N ILE A 86 11.97 15.16 11.15
CA ILE A 86 10.88 14.88 10.21
C ILE A 86 10.57 16.12 9.34
N LEU A 87 10.39 15.88 8.04
CA LEU A 87 9.92 16.82 7.04
C LEU A 87 8.45 16.53 6.74
N TYR A 88 7.57 17.36 7.29
CA TYR A 88 6.12 17.24 7.05
C TYR A 88 5.70 17.93 5.75
N ILE A 89 4.85 17.27 4.97
CA ILE A 89 4.17 17.84 3.79
C ILE A 89 2.67 17.88 4.09
N GLU A 90 2.10 19.07 4.19
CA GLU A 90 0.76 19.27 4.79
C GLU A 90 -0.24 20.00 3.88
N ARG A 91 0.07 20.14 2.59
CA ARG A 91 -0.79 20.85 1.63
C ARG A 91 -0.94 20.14 0.30
N ASP A 92 -2.01 20.50 -0.39
CA ASP A 92 -2.27 20.10 -1.76
C ASP A 92 -1.25 20.69 -2.76
N ASN A 93 -1.12 20.03 -3.90
CA ASN A 93 -0.37 20.49 -5.07
C ASN A 93 1.07 20.88 -4.72
N PHE A 94 1.77 19.99 -4.03
CA PHE A 94 3.12 20.23 -3.54
C PHE A 94 4.04 19.08 -3.94
N VAL A 95 5.13 19.41 -4.62
CA VAL A 95 6.12 18.44 -5.07
C VAL A 95 7.45 18.72 -4.39
N LEU A 96 7.97 17.75 -3.64
CA LEU A 96 9.36 17.73 -3.19
C LEU A 96 10.20 17.01 -4.25
N ARG A 97 11.10 17.74 -4.92
CA ARG A 97 11.88 17.23 -6.06
C ARG A 97 13.38 17.44 -5.87
N GLY A 98 14.18 16.41 -6.13
CA GLY A 98 15.65 16.52 -6.22
C GLY A 98 16.19 16.56 -7.66
N TYR A 99 17.48 16.27 -7.83
CA TYR A 99 18.18 16.23 -9.12
C TYR A 99 18.44 14.81 -9.65
N GLY A 100 17.68 13.82 -9.18
CA GLY A 100 17.78 12.41 -9.52
C GLY A 100 18.52 11.59 -8.45
N THR A 101 18.63 10.28 -8.69
CA THR A 101 19.21 9.30 -7.73
C THR A 101 20.67 8.91 -8.06
N GLY A 102 21.27 9.50 -9.10
CA GLY A 102 22.64 9.22 -9.54
C GLY A 102 23.69 10.00 -8.75
N GLU A 103 24.96 9.85 -9.12
CA GLU A 103 26.09 10.50 -8.42
C GLU A 103 26.03 12.04 -8.41
N SER A 104 25.48 12.64 -9.48
CA SER A 104 25.24 14.08 -9.56
C SER A 104 23.84 14.51 -9.07
N GLY A 105 23.09 13.56 -8.49
CA GLY A 105 21.73 13.77 -8.01
C GLY A 105 21.67 14.38 -6.61
N THR A 106 20.49 14.34 -6.02
CA THR A 106 20.28 14.75 -4.62
C THR A 106 20.33 13.51 -3.72
N GLU A 107 21.09 13.56 -2.64
CA GLU A 107 21.09 12.58 -1.57
C GLU A 107 20.60 13.23 -0.29
N ILE A 108 19.58 12.66 0.36
CA ILE A 108 19.17 13.04 1.70
C ILE A 108 19.68 11.98 2.67
N TYR A 109 20.64 12.37 3.50
CA TYR A 109 21.25 11.52 4.51
C TYR A 109 20.64 11.79 5.88
N PHE A 110 20.07 10.75 6.50
CA PHE A 110 19.53 10.82 7.85
C PHE A 110 20.51 10.14 8.83
N PRO A 111 21.24 10.90 9.67
CA PRO A 111 22.32 10.35 10.49
C PRO A 111 21.83 9.57 11.71
N ARG A 112 20.58 9.77 12.13
CA ARG A 112 19.98 9.16 13.31
C ARG A 112 18.58 8.61 12.99
N PRO A 113 18.11 7.57 13.69
CA PRO A 113 16.76 7.04 13.52
C PRO A 113 15.69 7.90 14.21
N LEU A 114 14.43 7.71 13.81
CA LEU A 114 13.27 8.46 14.32
C LEU A 114 13.06 8.34 15.84
N MET A 115 13.61 7.33 16.52
CA MET A 115 13.57 7.26 17.99
C MET A 115 14.30 8.42 18.70
N TYR A 116 15.12 9.19 17.99
CA TYR A 116 15.74 10.41 18.50
C TYR A 116 15.01 11.71 18.08
N SER A 117 14.02 11.60 17.18
CA SER A 117 13.12 12.72 16.89
C SER A 117 12.13 12.91 18.03
N LYS A 118 11.55 14.12 18.11
CA LYS A 118 10.40 14.35 19.00
C LYS A 118 9.27 13.40 18.61
N ASP A 119 8.67 12.74 19.60
CA ASP A 119 7.52 11.88 19.40
C ASP A 119 6.40 12.62 18.64
N PRO A 120 5.99 12.14 17.44
CA PRO A 120 4.90 12.74 16.69
C PRO A 120 3.58 12.61 17.44
N GLU A 121 2.79 13.67 17.49
CA GLU A 121 1.44 13.63 18.09
C GLU A 121 0.53 12.68 17.32
N ASP A 122 0.70 12.59 16.00
CA ASP A 122 -0.01 11.66 15.11
C ASP A 122 0.13 10.19 15.52
N LEU A 123 1.20 9.82 16.24
CA LEU A 123 1.44 8.45 16.73
C LEU A 123 1.15 8.27 18.22
N LYS A 124 0.62 9.29 18.91
CA LYS A 124 0.30 9.20 20.34
C LYS A 124 -0.63 8.04 20.66
N GLU A 125 -1.71 7.91 19.89
CA GLU A 125 -2.66 6.82 20.06
C GLU A 125 -2.00 5.44 19.86
N LEU A 126 -1.10 5.31 18.87
CA LEU A 126 -0.33 4.08 18.66
C LEU A 126 0.56 3.77 19.87
N ARG A 127 1.32 4.75 20.38
CA ARG A 127 2.17 4.56 21.57
C ARG A 127 1.35 4.09 22.77
N GLU A 128 0.22 4.72 23.03
CA GLU A 128 -0.69 4.30 24.11
C GLU A 128 -1.22 2.89 23.90
N TYR A 129 -1.60 2.52 22.67
CA TYR A 129 -2.04 1.17 22.33
C TYR A 129 -0.94 0.11 22.58
N LEU A 130 0.31 0.41 22.21
CA LEU A 130 1.42 -0.51 22.43
C LEU A 130 1.66 -0.78 23.92
N ILE A 131 1.50 0.24 24.76
CA ILE A 131 1.64 0.14 26.22
C ILE A 131 0.43 -0.57 26.84
N GLU A 132 -0.79 -0.13 26.50
CA GLU A 132 -2.06 -0.64 27.09
C GLU A 132 -2.22 -2.15 26.88
N PHE A 133 -1.79 -2.66 25.72
CA PHE A 133 -1.90 -4.07 25.38
C PHE A 133 -0.58 -4.84 25.50
N ASP A 134 0.44 -4.27 26.16
CA ASP A 134 1.78 -4.83 26.35
C ASP A 134 2.29 -5.53 25.07
N LYS A 135 2.34 -4.77 23.97
CA LYS A 135 2.77 -5.29 22.67
C LYS A 135 4.28 -5.47 22.68
N ARG A 136 4.72 -6.73 22.62
CA ARG A 136 6.14 -7.11 22.76
C ARG A 136 6.58 -8.12 21.72
N GLN A 137 7.82 -7.99 21.30
CA GLN A 137 8.52 -9.02 20.55
C GLN A 137 9.13 -10.00 21.54
N LYS A 138 8.80 -11.29 21.39
CA LYS A 138 9.27 -12.36 22.26
C LYS A 138 9.92 -13.45 21.42
N GLU A 139 11.23 -13.64 21.59
CA GLU A 139 12.02 -14.68 20.91
C GLU A 139 12.89 -15.37 21.97
N LYS A 140 12.53 -16.60 22.35
CA LYS A 140 13.20 -17.33 23.44
C LYS A 140 14.64 -17.68 23.08
N GLU A 141 14.85 -17.97 21.82
CA GLU A 141 16.09 -18.46 21.20
C GLU A 141 17.18 -17.39 21.25
N ASN A 142 16.76 -16.13 21.14
CA ASN A 142 17.61 -14.95 21.12
C ASN A 142 17.54 -14.13 22.42
N ASN A 143 16.82 -14.61 23.44
CA ASN A 143 16.55 -13.89 24.69
C ASN A 143 15.97 -12.47 24.47
N ILE A 144 15.01 -12.36 23.54
CA ILE A 144 14.30 -11.11 23.25
C ILE A 144 12.98 -11.10 24.02
N ASP A 145 12.78 -10.06 24.82
CA ASP A 145 11.49 -9.67 25.38
C ASP A 145 11.43 -8.14 25.43
N LEU A 146 11.16 -7.52 24.27
CA LEU A 146 11.26 -6.07 24.07
C LEU A 146 9.93 -5.47 23.61
N PRO A 147 9.59 -4.24 24.04
CA PRO A 147 8.39 -3.57 23.57
C PRO A 147 8.47 -3.30 22.07
N PHE A 148 7.34 -3.40 21.37
CA PHE A 148 7.25 -2.99 19.98
C PHE A 148 7.55 -1.49 19.84
N SER A 149 8.25 -1.15 18.76
CA SER A 149 8.52 0.22 18.34
C SER A 149 7.31 0.79 17.59
N GLN A 150 6.96 2.06 17.85
CA GLN A 150 5.97 2.78 17.04
C GLN A 150 6.41 2.85 15.55
N TYR A 151 7.71 2.76 15.28
CA TYR A 151 8.26 2.86 13.93
C TYR A 151 8.33 1.53 13.17
N ALA A 152 7.86 0.43 13.76
CA ALA A 152 7.82 -0.88 13.11
C ALA A 152 6.91 -0.90 11.87
N TRP A 153 5.85 -0.07 11.84
CA TRP A 153 4.92 0.02 10.69
C TRP A 153 4.35 1.43 10.48
N SER A 154 4.94 2.45 11.10
CA SER A 154 4.47 3.84 10.97
C SER A 154 5.62 4.83 11.06
N GLY A 155 5.35 6.10 10.71
CA GLY A 155 6.35 7.16 10.73
C GLY A 155 7.36 7.05 9.59
N GLY A 156 7.88 8.20 9.17
CA GLY A 156 8.91 8.35 8.15
C GLY A 156 9.52 9.73 8.24
N PHE A 157 10.76 9.89 7.81
CA PHE A 157 11.42 11.19 7.80
C PHE A 157 10.80 12.15 6.78
N ILE A 158 10.22 11.65 5.70
CA ILE A 158 9.40 12.46 4.78
C ILE A 158 7.96 12.00 4.95
N TRP A 159 7.10 12.85 5.47
CA TRP A 159 5.77 12.44 5.93
C TRP A 159 4.67 13.38 5.45
N THR A 160 3.75 12.86 4.64
CA THR A 160 2.52 13.59 4.28
C THR A 160 1.48 13.45 5.40
N ARG A 161 0.88 14.54 5.87
CA ARG A 161 -0.23 14.46 6.84
C ARG A 161 -1.26 15.56 6.63
N VAL A 162 -2.48 15.31 7.11
CA VAL A 162 -3.49 16.35 7.31
C VAL A 162 -3.55 16.61 8.81
N PRO A 163 -3.01 17.74 9.31
CA PRO A 163 -2.91 17.98 10.74
C PRO A 163 -4.26 17.82 11.48
N GLY A 164 -4.23 17.11 12.60
CA GLY A 164 -5.41 16.85 13.43
C GLY A 164 -6.32 15.72 12.96
N GLU A 165 -6.15 15.19 11.74
CA GLU A 165 -6.89 14.03 11.26
C GLU A 165 -6.36 12.72 11.88
N ARG A 166 -7.29 11.85 12.28
CA ARG A 166 -6.94 10.51 12.76
C ARG A 166 -6.70 9.59 11.56
N VAL A 167 -5.49 9.04 11.45
CA VAL A 167 -5.08 8.23 10.29
C VAL A 167 -5.48 6.76 10.45
N LYS A 168 -5.10 6.15 11.58
CA LYS A 168 -5.37 4.75 11.91
C LYS A 168 -5.92 4.62 13.33
N PRO A 169 -7.11 4.02 13.51
CA PRO A 169 -7.69 3.80 14.82
C PRO A 169 -7.02 2.62 15.54
N TYR A 170 -6.72 2.78 16.83
CA TYR A 170 -6.23 1.72 17.72
C TYR A 170 -7.03 1.60 19.02
N LEU A 171 -7.46 2.73 19.61
CA LEU A 171 -8.15 2.77 20.90
C LEU A 171 -9.49 3.50 20.79
N LYS A 172 -10.54 2.90 21.36
CA LYS A 172 -11.92 3.42 21.34
C LYS A 172 -12.06 4.83 21.93
N LYS A 173 -11.24 5.18 22.93
CA LYS A 173 -11.28 6.51 23.57
C LYS A 173 -10.93 7.68 22.62
N TYR A 174 -10.32 7.39 21.46
CA TYR A 174 -10.03 8.38 20.41
C TYR A 174 -11.05 8.38 19.28
N ASP A 175 -12.12 7.57 19.36
CA ASP A 175 -13.15 7.55 18.35
C ASP A 175 -13.87 8.91 18.27
N ARG A 176 -14.08 9.37 17.05
CA ARG A 176 -14.74 10.63 16.72
C ARG A 176 -15.92 10.34 15.79
N PRO A 177 -17.03 11.06 15.90
CA PRO A 177 -18.14 10.89 14.97
C PRO A 177 -17.68 11.18 13.54
N HIS A 178 -18.13 10.38 12.59
CA HIS A 178 -17.92 10.65 11.18
C HIS A 178 -18.88 11.73 10.70
N GLU A 179 -18.40 12.59 9.81
CA GLU A 179 -19.29 13.47 9.07
C GLU A 179 -19.90 12.71 7.89
N VAL A 180 -21.11 12.18 8.12
CA VAL A 180 -21.87 11.41 7.15
C VAL A 180 -22.53 12.35 6.14
N LEU A 181 -22.23 12.14 4.86
CA LEU A 181 -22.77 12.93 3.75
C LEU A 181 -23.98 12.24 3.11
N ALA A 182 -24.02 10.91 3.12
CA ALA A 182 -25.16 10.12 2.69
C ALA A 182 -25.09 8.68 3.26
N ASN A 183 -26.24 8.08 3.55
CA ASN A 183 -26.33 6.65 3.78
C ASN A 183 -26.36 5.91 2.44
N VAL A 184 -25.83 4.69 2.42
CA VAL A 184 -25.77 3.83 1.23
C VAL A 184 -26.52 2.54 1.54
N PHE A 185 -27.56 2.25 0.75
CA PHE A 185 -28.44 1.11 0.98
C PHE A 185 -28.04 -0.10 0.14
N GLU A 186 -27.69 0.13 -1.12
CA GLU A 186 -27.45 -0.94 -2.09
C GLU A 186 -26.37 -0.59 -3.09
N GLY A 187 -25.71 -1.62 -3.61
CA GLY A 187 -24.70 -1.54 -4.66
C GLY A 187 -24.20 -2.93 -5.03
N LYS A 188 -23.76 -3.12 -6.27
CA LYS A 188 -23.30 -4.43 -6.76
C LYS A 188 -21.80 -4.46 -7.00
N ARG A 189 -21.13 -5.51 -6.53
CA ARG A 189 -19.70 -5.77 -6.80
C ARG A 189 -19.43 -5.68 -8.30
N GLY A 190 -18.33 -5.03 -8.66
CA GLY A 190 -17.97 -4.77 -10.06
C GLY A 190 -18.77 -3.64 -10.73
N GLY A 191 -19.87 -3.19 -10.11
CA GLY A 191 -20.64 -2.02 -10.50
C GLY A 191 -20.12 -0.73 -9.88
N LYS A 192 -20.67 0.41 -10.32
CA LYS A 192 -20.25 1.76 -9.88
C LYS A 192 -21.40 2.63 -9.36
N THR A 193 -22.57 2.04 -9.20
CA THR A 193 -23.78 2.76 -8.80
C THR A 193 -24.16 2.35 -7.38
N LEU A 194 -24.47 3.37 -6.59
CA LEU A 194 -24.92 3.26 -5.21
C LEU A 194 -26.35 3.79 -5.11
N VAL A 195 -27.22 3.07 -4.40
CA VAL A 195 -28.49 3.61 -3.94
C VAL A 195 -28.22 4.34 -2.63
N VAL A 196 -28.54 5.63 -2.59
CA VAL A 196 -28.18 6.52 -1.48
C VAL A 196 -29.40 7.19 -0.88
N SER A 197 -29.29 7.66 0.36
CA SER A 197 -30.27 8.57 0.95
C SER A 197 -30.32 9.91 0.20
N ASP A 198 -31.22 10.81 0.61
CA ASP A 198 -31.18 12.20 0.14
C ASP A 198 -29.79 12.81 0.38
N VAL A 199 -29.31 13.60 -0.59
CA VAL A 199 -27.93 14.07 -0.75
C VAL A 199 -27.85 15.59 -0.70
N GLN A 200 -28.13 16.17 0.47
CA GLN A 200 -28.06 17.64 0.62
C GLN A 200 -26.62 18.17 0.76
N HIS A 201 -25.66 17.28 1.09
CA HIS A 201 -24.28 17.65 1.40
C HIS A 201 -23.23 16.85 0.60
N LEU A 202 -23.66 16.13 -0.43
CA LEU A 202 -22.79 15.38 -1.34
C LEU A 202 -22.87 16.00 -2.73
N SER A 203 -21.73 16.38 -3.31
CA SER A 203 -21.66 17.03 -4.62
C SER A 203 -20.89 16.19 -5.64
N VAL A 204 -21.25 16.36 -6.92
CA VAL A 204 -20.45 15.81 -8.02
C VAL A 204 -19.05 16.41 -7.98
N GLY A 205 -18.03 15.56 -8.04
CA GLY A 205 -16.63 15.96 -7.92
C GLY A 205 -16.01 15.69 -6.55
N ASP A 206 -16.83 15.51 -5.51
CA ASP A 206 -16.34 15.20 -4.16
C ASP A 206 -15.58 13.88 -4.14
N VAL A 207 -14.49 13.86 -3.37
CA VAL A 207 -13.76 12.63 -3.04
C VAL A 207 -14.08 12.30 -1.59
N VAL A 208 -14.77 11.18 -1.40
CA VAL A 208 -15.35 10.74 -0.13
C VAL A 208 -14.88 9.33 0.19
N GLU A 209 -15.06 8.90 1.43
CA GLU A 209 -14.84 7.50 1.80
C GLU A 209 -16.17 6.77 1.92
N LEU A 210 -16.34 5.71 1.13
CA LEU A 210 -17.36 4.70 1.32
C LEU A 210 -16.92 3.77 2.45
N GLN A 211 -17.75 3.64 3.48
CA GLN A 211 -17.53 2.81 4.65
C GLN A 211 -18.63 1.76 4.77
N LEU A 212 -18.24 0.49 4.94
CA LEU A 212 -19.15 -0.62 5.20
C LEU A 212 -18.77 -1.26 6.54
N PHE A 213 -19.77 -1.54 7.38
CA PHE A 213 -19.59 -2.03 8.74
C PHE A 213 -20.05 -3.47 8.90
N ASN A 214 -19.45 -4.16 9.87
CA ASN A 214 -20.02 -5.38 10.41
C ASN A 214 -20.72 -5.08 11.74
N LYS A 215 -22.05 -4.97 11.71
CA LYS A 215 -22.87 -4.75 12.93
C LYS A 215 -23.47 -6.04 13.49
N ASN A 216 -23.35 -7.16 12.79
CA ASN A 216 -24.06 -8.40 13.11
C ASN A 216 -23.16 -9.46 13.80
N GLY A 217 -22.06 -9.03 14.41
CA GLY A 217 -21.18 -9.93 15.15
C GLY A 217 -20.40 -10.89 14.25
N GLN A 218 -20.03 -12.04 14.80
CA GLN A 218 -19.22 -13.05 14.12
C GLN A 218 -19.88 -13.64 12.86
N GLU A 219 -21.22 -13.69 12.82
CA GLU A 219 -22.00 -14.24 11.70
C GLU A 219 -22.40 -13.18 10.66
N GLY A 220 -21.81 -11.99 10.72
CA GLY A 220 -22.13 -10.90 9.81
C GLY A 220 -21.90 -11.26 8.34
N GLN A 221 -22.89 -10.99 7.49
CA GLN A 221 -22.83 -11.33 6.06
C GLN A 221 -21.64 -10.71 5.32
N ILE A 222 -21.13 -9.56 5.78
CA ILE A 222 -19.95 -8.92 5.21
C ILE A 222 -18.68 -9.77 5.37
N ILE A 223 -18.56 -10.55 6.46
CA ILE A 223 -17.45 -11.49 6.65
C ILE A 223 -17.55 -12.60 5.60
N LYS A 224 -18.76 -13.15 5.39
CA LYS A 224 -19.00 -14.14 4.34
C LYS A 224 -18.73 -13.59 2.95
N GLU A 225 -19.03 -12.32 2.70
CA GLU A 225 -18.73 -11.69 1.41
C GLU A 225 -17.22 -11.54 1.16
N LEU A 226 -16.46 -11.20 2.21
CA LEU A 226 -15.00 -11.06 2.14
C LEU A 226 -14.26 -12.39 1.98
N TYR A 227 -14.64 -13.41 2.73
CA TYR A 227 -13.89 -14.67 2.82
C TYR A 227 -14.53 -15.86 2.10
N LYS A 228 -15.79 -15.69 1.67
CA LYS A 228 -16.66 -16.74 1.14
C LYS A 228 -16.96 -17.80 2.20
N GLU A 229 -18.08 -18.52 2.05
CA GLU A 229 -18.46 -19.54 3.04
C GLU A 229 -17.45 -20.68 3.01
N GLN A 230 -16.54 -20.68 3.98
CA GLN A 230 -15.39 -21.59 4.08
C GLN A 230 -15.14 -21.92 5.55
N ASP A 231 -14.53 -23.08 5.80
CA ASP A 231 -14.03 -23.45 7.12
C ASP A 231 -12.69 -22.73 7.39
N LEU A 232 -12.79 -21.47 7.82
CA LEU A 232 -11.65 -20.62 8.13
C LEU A 232 -11.78 -20.03 9.53
N LYS A 233 -10.65 -19.97 10.25
CA LYS A 233 -10.57 -19.24 11.51
C LYS A 233 -10.58 -17.74 11.23
N ILE A 234 -11.73 -17.10 11.41
CA ILE A 234 -11.88 -15.66 11.37
C ILE A 234 -11.50 -15.07 12.73
N GLY A 235 -10.64 -14.06 12.73
CA GLY A 235 -10.18 -13.36 13.92
C GLY A 235 -11.18 -12.30 14.38
N GLY A 236 -11.24 -12.06 15.71
CA GLY A 236 -12.26 -11.23 16.33
C GLY A 236 -12.32 -9.76 15.90
N HIS A 237 -11.26 -9.20 15.31
CA HIS A 237 -11.29 -7.82 14.84
C HIS A 237 -12.29 -7.58 13.68
N HIS A 238 -12.83 -8.64 13.08
CA HIS A 238 -13.91 -8.54 12.11
C HIS A 238 -15.26 -8.19 12.73
N TRP A 239 -15.44 -8.33 14.06
CA TRP A 239 -16.73 -8.07 14.72
C TRP A 239 -16.64 -7.38 16.09
N ASN A 240 -15.48 -7.36 16.75
CA ASN A 240 -15.31 -6.73 18.07
C ASN A 240 -15.40 -5.20 18.02
N PHE A 241 -15.24 -4.60 16.84
CA PHE A 241 -15.27 -3.14 16.63
C PHE A 241 -16.36 -2.78 15.62
N PRO A 242 -17.65 -2.95 15.96
CA PRO A 242 -18.74 -2.75 15.00
C PRO A 242 -18.81 -1.32 14.47
N ASP A 243 -18.25 -0.34 15.20
CA ASP A 243 -18.22 1.07 14.82
C ASP A 243 -17.01 1.46 13.98
N LEU A 244 -16.09 0.53 13.70
CA LEU A 244 -15.04 0.71 12.71
C LEU A 244 -15.43 0.05 11.39
N PRO A 245 -15.25 0.72 10.25
CA PRO A 245 -15.57 0.13 8.95
C PRO A 245 -14.61 -1.01 8.62
N LEU A 246 -15.17 -2.14 8.19
CA LEU A 246 -14.42 -3.33 7.80
C LEU A 246 -13.97 -3.27 6.34
N VAL A 247 -14.77 -2.63 5.48
CA VAL A 247 -14.42 -2.35 4.07
C VAL A 247 -14.53 -0.86 3.82
N ARG A 248 -13.51 -0.32 3.14
CA ARG A 248 -13.38 1.10 2.86
C ARG A 248 -12.97 1.31 1.40
N GLN A 249 -13.54 2.33 0.76
CA GLN A 249 -13.12 2.75 -0.58
C GLN A 249 -13.14 4.28 -0.66
N GLN A 250 -12.01 4.90 -1.00
CA GLN A 250 -11.99 6.33 -1.31
C GLN A 250 -12.39 6.52 -2.78
N VAL A 251 -13.51 7.21 -2.99
CA VAL A 251 -14.21 7.27 -4.28
C VAL A 251 -14.54 8.71 -4.64
N LYS A 252 -14.54 9.00 -5.94
CA LYS A 252 -14.99 10.28 -6.48
C LYS A 252 -16.42 10.15 -7.00
N ILE A 253 -17.30 11.08 -6.60
CA ILE A 253 -18.67 11.17 -7.11
C ILE A 253 -18.66 11.72 -8.53
N LEU A 254 -19.23 10.97 -9.47
CA LEU A 254 -19.32 11.33 -10.90
C LEU A 254 -20.68 11.88 -11.30
N SER A 255 -21.76 11.39 -10.69
CA SER A 255 -23.11 11.88 -10.92
C SER A 255 -24.00 11.55 -9.73
N ILE A 256 -25.03 12.37 -9.53
CA ILE A 256 -26.10 12.11 -8.56
C ILE A 256 -27.44 12.39 -9.25
N SER A 257 -28.33 11.40 -9.26
CA SER A 257 -29.68 11.54 -9.81
C SER A 257 -30.58 10.43 -9.28
N ASP A 258 -31.86 10.73 -9.06
CA ASP A 258 -32.90 9.76 -8.71
C ASP A 258 -32.54 8.83 -7.53
N GLY A 259 -31.99 9.39 -6.45
CA GLY A 259 -31.58 8.62 -5.26
C GLY A 259 -30.37 7.70 -5.49
N LYS A 260 -29.61 7.94 -6.56
CA LYS A 260 -28.41 7.16 -6.91
C LYS A 260 -27.19 8.06 -7.08
N ALA A 261 -26.04 7.56 -6.62
CA ALA A 261 -24.74 8.15 -6.88
C ALA A 261 -23.89 7.20 -7.74
N THR A 262 -23.21 7.74 -8.75
CA THR A 262 -22.21 6.98 -9.52
C THR A 262 -20.81 7.36 -9.07
N ILE A 263 -19.97 6.36 -8.80
CA ILE A 263 -18.58 6.53 -8.35
C ILE A 263 -17.58 6.23 -9.47
N ASN A 264 -16.35 6.72 -9.34
CA ASN A 264 -15.31 6.59 -10.38
C ASN A 264 -14.79 5.16 -10.59
N CYS A 265 -14.88 4.29 -9.60
CA CYS A 265 -14.31 2.94 -9.60
C CYS A 265 -15.35 1.88 -9.17
N PRO A 266 -15.13 0.59 -9.53
CA PRO A 266 -16.02 -0.49 -9.14
C PRO A 266 -16.04 -0.76 -7.63
N LEU A 267 -17.19 -1.20 -7.12
CA LEU A 267 -17.34 -1.76 -5.78
C LEU A 267 -16.60 -3.09 -5.66
N THR A 268 -15.95 -3.29 -4.51
CA THR A 268 -15.20 -4.54 -4.25
C THR A 268 -16.10 -5.66 -3.76
N ILE A 269 -17.18 -5.31 -3.06
CA ILE A 269 -18.22 -6.23 -2.62
C ILE A 269 -19.60 -5.62 -2.87
N ASP A 270 -20.64 -6.43 -2.79
CA ASP A 270 -22.02 -5.91 -2.74
C ASP A 270 -22.18 -5.00 -1.52
N VAL A 271 -23.02 -3.98 -1.65
CA VAL A 271 -23.51 -3.20 -0.51
C VAL A 271 -24.92 -3.66 -0.22
N LYS A 272 -25.18 -3.98 1.06
CA LYS A 272 -26.50 -4.39 1.54
C LYS A 272 -26.94 -3.54 2.73
N PRO A 273 -28.25 -3.37 2.99
CA PRO A 273 -28.76 -2.51 4.06
C PRO A 273 -28.23 -2.85 5.46
N GLU A 274 -27.92 -4.12 5.74
CA GLU A 274 -27.35 -4.59 7.00
C GLU A 274 -25.91 -4.11 7.25
N TYR A 275 -25.16 -3.72 6.20
CA TYR A 275 -23.79 -3.24 6.34
C TYR A 275 -23.72 -1.79 6.87
N LYS A 276 -24.87 -1.13 7.02
CA LYS A 276 -25.00 0.27 7.47
C LYS A 276 -24.02 1.18 6.76
N ALA A 277 -23.92 0.99 5.44
CA ALA A 277 -22.91 1.65 4.66
C ALA A 277 -23.19 3.15 4.55
N GLN A 278 -22.13 3.94 4.44
CA GLN A 278 -22.23 5.40 4.40
C GLN A 278 -21.10 6.00 3.57
N LEU A 279 -21.35 7.17 3.00
CA LEU A 279 -20.35 8.06 2.42
C LEU A 279 -20.01 9.13 3.45
N VAL A 280 -18.74 9.24 3.81
CA VAL A 280 -18.27 10.22 4.79
C VAL A 280 -17.27 11.19 4.17
N ARG A 281 -17.20 12.39 4.72
CA ARG A 281 -16.15 13.34 4.36
C ARG A 281 -14.79 12.73 4.70
N TRP A 282 -13.92 12.67 3.69
CA TRP A 282 -12.55 12.22 3.85
C TRP A 282 -11.61 13.38 3.58
N ARG A 283 -11.05 13.99 4.63
CA ARG A 283 -10.06 15.06 4.47
C ARG A 283 -8.73 14.47 4.03
N HIS A 284 -8.18 14.93 2.93
CA HIS A 284 -6.97 14.38 2.33
C HIS A 284 -6.22 15.48 1.60
N LEU A 285 -4.93 15.24 1.38
CA LEU A 285 -4.13 16.01 0.45
C LEU A 285 -4.27 15.46 -0.96
N LYS A 286 -4.17 16.30 -1.98
CA LYS A 286 -4.15 15.89 -3.39
C LYS A 286 -2.94 16.43 -4.14
N GLU A 287 -2.54 15.72 -5.19
CA GLU A 287 -1.47 16.15 -6.09
C GLU A 287 -0.13 16.38 -5.36
N VAL A 288 0.20 15.50 -4.40
CA VAL A 288 1.47 15.54 -3.67
C VAL A 288 2.49 14.63 -4.35
N GLY A 289 3.67 15.16 -4.64
CA GLY A 289 4.76 14.44 -5.30
C GLY A 289 6.02 14.37 -4.44
N ILE A 290 6.65 13.20 -4.38
CA ILE A 290 7.98 13.02 -3.77
C ILE A 290 8.87 12.31 -4.80
N GLN A 291 9.87 13.00 -5.35
CA GLN A 291 10.56 12.47 -6.51
C GLN A 291 12.03 12.90 -6.70
N ASP A 292 12.75 12.08 -7.45
CA ASP A 292 14.06 12.38 -8.02
C ASP A 292 15.16 12.64 -6.98
N PHE A 293 15.29 11.79 -5.97
CA PHE A 293 16.42 11.84 -5.02
C PHE A 293 16.67 10.49 -4.36
N SER A 294 17.84 10.35 -3.75
CA SER A 294 18.18 9.19 -2.92
C SER A 294 18.03 9.49 -1.44
N ILE A 295 17.67 8.46 -0.66
CA ILE A 295 17.60 8.46 0.79
C ILE A 295 18.67 7.50 1.31
N ARG A 296 19.49 7.94 2.27
CA ARG A 296 20.51 7.09 2.89
C ARG A 296 20.44 7.14 4.40
N PHE A 297 20.51 5.97 5.01
CA PHE A 297 20.68 5.77 6.43
C PHE A 297 22.05 5.14 6.74
N PRO A 298 22.59 5.31 7.96
CA PRO A 298 23.75 4.54 8.41
C PRO A 298 23.42 3.05 8.47
N LYS A 299 24.47 2.21 8.39
CA LYS A 299 24.34 0.80 8.72
C LYS A 299 23.94 0.68 10.19
N SER A 300 22.93 -0.15 10.48
CA SER A 300 22.41 -0.37 11.83
C SER A 300 22.33 -1.87 12.14
N PRO A 301 22.61 -2.32 13.38
CA PRO A 301 22.34 -3.69 13.78
C PRO A 301 20.82 -3.96 13.80
N ARG A 302 20.42 -5.12 13.27
CA ARG A 302 19.05 -5.62 13.47
C ARG A 302 18.95 -6.21 14.87
N ILE A 303 18.00 -5.71 15.67
CA ILE A 303 17.74 -6.23 17.01
C ILE A 303 16.78 -7.43 16.96
N ALA A 304 15.53 -7.20 16.55
CA ALA A 304 14.50 -8.24 16.36
C ALA A 304 13.40 -7.70 15.44
N HIS A 305 12.35 -8.49 15.17
CA HIS A 305 11.16 -8.00 14.47
C HIS A 305 10.33 -7.04 15.35
N HIS A 306 9.74 -6.00 14.76
CA HIS A 306 8.88 -4.99 15.42
C HIS A 306 9.57 -4.06 16.43
N VAL A 307 10.89 -4.14 16.57
CA VAL A 307 11.67 -3.30 17.51
C VAL A 307 12.61 -2.34 16.76
N GLU A 308 12.29 -2.06 15.50
CA GLU A 308 13.11 -1.22 14.64
C GLU A 308 13.23 0.21 15.21
N GLN A 309 14.42 0.81 15.05
CA GLN A 309 14.74 2.12 15.63
C GLN A 309 14.04 3.26 14.88
N GLY A 310 13.63 3.01 13.64
CA GLY A 310 12.89 3.97 12.81
C GLY A 310 13.78 4.65 11.79
N PHE A 311 14.65 3.92 11.10
CA PHE A 311 15.27 4.37 9.85
C PHE A 311 14.24 4.27 8.70
N ASN A 312 13.13 5.00 8.83
CA ASN A 312 12.01 4.95 7.89
C ASN A 312 12.08 6.12 6.91
N GLY A 313 12.07 5.84 5.61
CA GLY A 313 12.19 6.86 4.55
C GLY A 313 10.95 7.73 4.40
N ILE A 314 9.95 7.22 3.69
CA ILE A 314 8.75 7.96 3.32
C ILE A 314 7.53 7.34 4.01
N TYR A 315 6.69 8.17 4.64
CA TYR A 315 5.39 7.75 5.14
C TYR A 315 4.27 8.60 4.52
N LEU A 316 3.51 7.98 3.62
CA LEU A 316 2.37 8.63 2.99
C LEU A 316 1.13 8.40 3.83
N THR A 317 0.56 9.47 4.38
CA THR A 317 -0.77 9.41 5.00
C THR A 317 -1.74 10.39 4.36
N ARG A 318 -2.98 9.94 4.16
CA ARG A 318 -4.12 10.76 3.71
C ARG A 318 -3.84 11.55 2.44
N VAL A 319 -3.24 10.91 1.45
CA VAL A 319 -3.04 11.48 0.10
C VAL A 319 -3.93 10.79 -0.93
N TYR A 320 -4.39 11.56 -1.91
CA TYR A 320 -5.19 11.14 -3.06
C TYR A 320 -4.56 11.64 -4.36
N ASN A 321 -4.61 10.85 -5.45
CA ASN A 321 -4.02 11.26 -6.75
C ASN A 321 -2.61 11.87 -6.59
N SER A 322 -1.74 11.13 -5.92
CA SER A 322 -0.40 11.57 -5.53
C SER A 322 0.64 10.56 -5.98
N TRP A 323 1.93 10.85 -5.83
CA TRP A 323 2.97 9.94 -6.30
C TRP A 323 4.28 9.97 -5.52
N VAL A 324 4.99 8.85 -5.59
CA VAL A 324 6.42 8.72 -5.27
C VAL A 324 7.10 8.23 -6.54
N LYS A 325 8.17 8.87 -6.97
CA LYS A 325 8.80 8.55 -8.26
C LYS A 325 10.32 8.64 -8.21
N ASN A 326 11.01 7.65 -8.77
CA ASN A 326 12.46 7.69 -8.98
C ASN A 326 13.21 7.97 -7.67
N ILE A 327 13.09 7.02 -6.73
CA ILE A 327 13.72 7.11 -5.40
C ILE A 327 14.64 5.91 -5.18
N SER A 328 15.87 6.14 -4.72
CA SER A 328 16.75 5.06 -4.25
C SER A 328 16.94 5.16 -2.74
N ILE A 329 16.68 4.08 -2.01
CA ILE A 329 16.72 4.04 -0.55
C ILE A 329 17.79 3.03 -0.11
N ASP A 330 18.74 3.48 0.71
CA ASP A 330 19.85 2.67 1.23
C ASP A 330 19.78 2.54 2.75
N ASN A 331 19.83 1.28 3.24
CA ASN A 331 19.89 0.91 4.66
C ASN A 331 18.67 1.29 5.52
N ALA A 332 17.48 1.39 4.93
CA ALA A 332 16.26 1.68 5.67
C ALA A 332 15.75 0.49 6.51
N ASP A 333 15.15 0.79 7.65
CA ASP A 333 14.24 -0.12 8.37
C ASP A 333 12.93 -0.25 7.59
N SER A 334 12.38 0.88 7.11
CA SER A 334 11.25 0.90 6.18
C SER A 334 11.46 1.88 5.03
N GLY A 335 11.24 1.45 3.78
CA GLY A 335 11.44 2.31 2.61
C GLY A 335 10.30 3.32 2.40
N VAL A 336 9.18 2.85 1.87
CA VAL A 336 7.94 3.62 1.66
C VAL A 336 6.80 2.91 2.39
N LEU A 337 6.25 3.58 3.39
CA LEU A 337 5.06 3.18 4.11
C LEU A 337 3.87 4.01 3.64
N THR A 338 2.68 3.42 3.71
CA THR A 338 1.42 4.12 3.40
C THR A 338 0.40 3.82 4.48
N GLU A 339 -0.50 4.76 4.76
CA GLU A 339 -1.68 4.51 5.59
C GLU A 339 -2.80 5.49 5.20
N ASN A 340 -3.99 4.95 4.93
CA ASN A 340 -5.16 5.77 4.56
C ASN A 340 -4.89 6.57 3.26
N VAL A 341 -4.52 5.89 2.17
CA VAL A 341 -4.08 6.50 0.90
C VAL A 341 -4.85 5.91 -0.28
N ALA A 342 -5.17 6.72 -1.30
CA ALA A 342 -5.87 6.21 -2.47
C ALA A 342 -5.46 6.84 -3.81
N ASN A 343 -5.59 6.07 -4.90
CA ASN A 343 -5.22 6.51 -6.27
C ASN A 343 -3.78 7.06 -6.37
N VAL A 344 -2.82 6.40 -5.73
CA VAL A 344 -1.40 6.81 -5.73
C VAL A 344 -0.57 5.92 -6.62
N THR A 345 0.41 6.49 -7.32
CA THR A 345 1.45 5.73 -8.03
C THR A 345 2.79 5.83 -7.29
N ILE A 346 3.40 4.70 -6.96
CA ILE A 346 4.75 4.58 -6.43
C ILE A 346 5.60 3.94 -7.54
N GLU A 347 6.37 4.71 -8.30
CA GLU A 347 7.13 4.17 -9.44
C GLU A 347 8.64 4.33 -9.30
N ASP A 348 9.36 3.32 -9.78
CA ASP A 348 10.82 3.30 -9.88
C ASP A 348 11.51 3.54 -8.53
N VAL A 349 11.09 2.78 -7.50
CA VAL A 349 11.73 2.76 -6.18
C VAL A 349 12.72 1.60 -6.08
N ILE A 350 13.96 1.91 -5.72
CA ILE A 350 15.01 0.92 -5.48
C ILE A 350 15.33 0.88 -3.98
N THR A 351 15.27 -0.30 -3.36
CA THR A 351 15.77 -0.50 -1.99
C THR A 351 17.04 -1.36 -2.02
N LYS A 352 18.07 -0.92 -1.28
CA LYS A 352 19.38 -1.57 -1.23
C LYS A 352 20.05 -1.36 0.13
N GLY A 353 21.25 -1.90 0.28
CA GLY A 353 22.04 -1.77 1.50
C GLY A 353 22.26 -3.09 2.23
N LYS A 354 22.92 -3.00 3.38
CA LYS A 354 23.29 -4.13 4.24
C LYS A 354 22.28 -4.37 5.36
N ASN A 355 21.47 -3.38 5.72
CA ASN A 355 20.42 -3.54 6.72
C ASN A 355 19.31 -4.47 6.18
N ILE A 356 18.74 -5.29 7.07
CA ILE A 356 17.53 -6.04 6.76
C ILE A 356 16.35 -5.10 7.00
N ALA A 357 15.61 -4.78 5.94
CA ALA A 357 14.43 -3.94 6.09
C ALA A 357 13.28 -4.73 6.76
N HIS A 358 12.49 -4.07 7.58
CA HIS A 358 11.17 -4.57 7.95
C HIS A 358 10.27 -4.54 6.70
N TYR A 359 10.08 -3.34 6.12
CA TYR A 359 9.30 -3.13 4.91
C TYR A 359 10.13 -2.43 3.83
N THR A 360 9.98 -2.81 2.57
CA THR A 360 10.54 -2.03 1.46
C THR A 360 9.51 -1.01 1.00
N VAL A 361 8.52 -1.40 0.21
CA VAL A 361 7.32 -0.63 -0.14
C VAL A 361 6.13 -1.40 0.40
N ALA A 362 5.45 -0.85 1.41
CA ALA A 362 4.28 -1.47 2.03
C ALA A 362 3.02 -0.65 1.80
N MET A 363 1.95 -1.36 1.42
CA MET A 363 0.64 -0.78 1.18
C MET A 363 -0.28 -1.10 2.35
N SER A 364 -0.50 -0.17 3.29
CA SER A 364 -1.44 -0.35 4.43
C SER A 364 -2.57 0.66 4.32
N GLY A 365 -3.80 0.26 4.64
CA GLY A 365 -4.96 1.14 4.58
C GLY A 365 -5.14 1.83 3.23
N THR A 366 -4.91 1.11 2.14
CA THR A 366 -4.81 1.68 0.79
C THR A 366 -5.93 1.23 -0.14
N TYR A 367 -6.30 2.09 -1.09
CA TYR A 367 -7.26 1.77 -2.14
C TYR A 367 -6.76 2.24 -3.51
N ASN A 368 -6.73 1.34 -4.51
CA ASN A 368 -6.27 1.66 -5.88
C ASN A 368 -4.85 2.27 -5.93
N VAL A 369 -3.89 1.73 -5.18
CA VAL A 369 -2.47 2.14 -5.28
C VAL A 369 -1.72 1.26 -6.27
N LEU A 370 -0.91 1.88 -7.13
CA LEU A 370 -0.04 1.20 -8.09
C LEU A 370 1.42 1.39 -7.68
N ALA A 371 2.09 0.32 -7.27
CA ALA A 371 3.55 0.28 -7.20
C ALA A 371 4.11 -0.35 -8.47
N LYS A 372 4.99 0.34 -9.19
CA LYS A 372 5.53 -0.12 -10.47
C LYS A 372 7.05 -0.05 -10.50
N GLY A 373 7.70 -1.09 -11.01
CA GLY A 373 9.16 -1.08 -11.21
C GLY A 373 9.95 -1.07 -9.90
N ILE A 374 9.38 -1.60 -8.83
CA ILE A 374 10.06 -1.69 -7.53
C ILE A 374 11.17 -2.75 -7.62
N LYS A 375 12.39 -2.38 -7.22
CA LYS A 375 13.54 -3.30 -7.19
C LYS A 375 14.10 -3.42 -5.79
N VAL A 376 14.14 -4.64 -5.27
CA VAL A 376 14.56 -4.95 -3.89
C VAL A 376 15.85 -5.75 -3.90
N TYR A 377 16.97 -5.10 -3.58
CA TYR A 377 18.31 -5.71 -3.57
C TYR A 377 18.79 -6.12 -2.18
N ASN A 378 18.27 -5.49 -1.12
CA ASN A 378 18.56 -5.86 0.26
C ASN A 378 17.64 -7.00 0.73
N LYS A 379 18.00 -7.61 1.86
CA LYS A 379 17.08 -8.54 2.55
C LYS A 379 15.95 -7.74 3.19
N ALA A 380 14.75 -8.29 3.20
CA ALA A 380 13.61 -7.68 3.87
C ALA A 380 12.73 -8.76 4.52
N VAL A 381 12.09 -8.42 5.64
CA VAL A 381 11.04 -9.27 6.24
C VAL A 381 9.82 -9.29 5.32
N HIS A 382 9.44 -8.12 4.80
CA HIS A 382 8.31 -7.94 3.90
C HIS A 382 8.74 -7.12 2.65
N PRO A 383 9.24 -7.79 1.58
CA PRO A 383 9.82 -7.15 0.41
C PRO A 383 8.80 -6.58 -0.60
N LEU A 384 7.57 -7.08 -0.65
CA LEU A 384 6.45 -6.47 -1.37
C LEU A 384 5.19 -6.87 -0.59
N SER A 385 4.50 -5.92 0.03
CA SER A 385 3.49 -6.21 1.07
C SER A 385 2.19 -5.46 0.87
N PHE A 386 1.11 -6.21 0.68
CA PHE A 386 -0.24 -5.71 0.92
C PHE A 386 -0.60 -5.92 2.38
N ASN A 387 -0.79 -4.83 3.11
CA ASN A 387 -1.06 -4.83 4.54
C ASN A 387 -2.54 -4.68 4.88
N THR A 388 -2.86 -4.66 6.18
CA THR A 388 -4.22 -4.48 6.71
C THR A 388 -4.99 -3.42 5.91
N LEU A 389 -6.17 -3.79 5.43
CA LEU A 389 -7.10 -2.98 4.62
C LEU A 389 -6.61 -2.56 3.21
N ALA A 390 -5.45 -3.02 2.74
CA ALA A 390 -5.04 -2.80 1.36
C ALA A 390 -5.99 -3.47 0.37
N THR A 391 -6.51 -2.71 -0.58
CA THR A 391 -7.58 -3.16 -1.45
C THR A 391 -7.40 -2.60 -2.86
N LYS A 392 -7.58 -3.44 -3.90
CA LYS A 392 -7.44 -3.03 -5.32
C LYS A 392 -6.06 -2.45 -5.66
N CYS A 393 -5.03 -2.82 -4.91
CA CYS A 393 -3.69 -2.32 -5.11
C CYS A 393 -2.86 -3.29 -5.98
N VAL A 394 -1.82 -2.77 -6.64
CA VAL A 394 -1.06 -3.49 -7.66
C VAL A 394 0.44 -3.31 -7.46
N TYR A 395 1.20 -4.41 -7.45
CA TYR A 395 2.64 -4.41 -7.73
C TYR A 395 2.85 -4.85 -9.18
N LEU A 396 3.33 -3.94 -10.03
CA LEU A 396 3.52 -4.16 -11.47
C LEU A 396 5.00 -4.15 -11.83
N ASN A 397 5.48 -5.19 -12.53
CA ASN A 397 6.86 -5.27 -13.04
C ASN A 397 7.92 -5.09 -11.93
N CYS A 398 7.66 -5.64 -10.75
CA CYS A 398 8.58 -5.56 -9.61
C CYS A 398 9.58 -6.73 -9.63
N GLU A 399 10.76 -6.54 -9.05
CA GLU A 399 11.80 -7.58 -8.96
C GLU A 399 12.41 -7.64 -7.56
N VAL A 400 12.42 -8.85 -6.99
CA VAL A 400 12.98 -9.10 -5.65
C VAL A 400 14.14 -10.08 -5.75
N PHE A 401 15.33 -9.61 -5.40
CA PHE A 401 16.60 -10.31 -5.64
C PHE A 401 17.06 -11.20 -4.49
N LYS A 402 16.52 -11.02 -3.28
CA LYS A 402 16.92 -11.75 -2.08
C LYS A 402 15.72 -12.16 -1.26
N ASP A 403 15.70 -13.42 -0.85
CA ASP A 403 14.70 -14.01 0.05
C ASP A 403 13.25 -13.58 -0.29
N PRO A 404 12.82 -13.64 -1.57
CA PRO A 404 11.55 -13.08 -2.00
C PRO A 404 10.35 -13.77 -1.37
N ILE A 405 9.39 -12.98 -0.91
CA ILE A 405 8.04 -13.43 -0.59
C ILE A 405 7.03 -12.47 -1.19
N LEU A 406 5.88 -12.98 -1.62
CA LEU A 406 4.75 -12.17 -2.06
C LEU A 406 3.79 -12.05 -0.88
N ASP A 407 3.97 -10.98 -0.09
CA ASP A 407 3.40 -10.86 1.25
C ASP A 407 1.98 -10.28 1.23
N GLN A 408 1.05 -10.95 1.92
CA GLN A 408 -0.27 -10.42 2.23
C GLN A 408 -0.57 -10.53 3.73
N HIS A 409 -0.74 -9.39 4.38
CA HIS A 409 -0.91 -9.26 5.80
C HIS A 409 -2.38 -9.27 6.22
N SER A 410 -2.67 -10.04 7.26
CA SER A 410 -4.02 -10.18 7.82
C SER A 410 -4.68 -8.83 8.12
N GLY A 411 -6.01 -8.79 8.06
CA GLY A 411 -6.80 -7.60 8.39
C GLY A 411 -7.60 -7.07 7.21
N ALA A 412 -8.45 -7.93 6.64
CA ALA A 412 -9.39 -7.60 5.56
C ALA A 412 -8.78 -6.95 4.30
N ASN A 413 -7.47 -7.10 4.05
CA ASN A 413 -6.91 -6.80 2.73
C ASN A 413 -7.49 -7.80 1.70
N HIS A 414 -7.86 -7.35 0.51
CA HIS A 414 -8.48 -8.22 -0.50
C HIS A 414 -8.38 -7.63 -1.91
N GLN A 415 -8.54 -8.48 -2.92
CA GLN A 415 -8.52 -8.06 -4.33
C GLN A 415 -7.29 -7.23 -4.69
N ASN A 416 -6.10 -7.68 -4.29
CA ASN A 416 -4.83 -7.07 -4.67
C ASN A 416 -4.13 -7.88 -5.78
N LEU A 417 -3.19 -7.29 -6.49
CA LEU A 417 -2.52 -7.90 -7.65
C LEU A 417 -1.00 -7.81 -7.55
N PHE A 418 -0.34 -8.96 -7.63
CA PHE A 418 1.06 -9.05 -8.06
C PHE A 418 1.09 -9.37 -9.56
N ASP A 419 1.61 -8.46 -10.37
CA ASP A 419 1.56 -8.54 -11.83
C ASP A 419 2.96 -8.49 -12.45
N ASN A 420 3.27 -9.49 -13.28
CA ASN A 420 4.53 -9.62 -13.99
C ASN A 420 5.76 -9.43 -13.07
N THR A 421 5.66 -9.99 -11.85
CA THR A 421 6.71 -9.89 -10.82
C THR A 421 7.80 -10.91 -11.09
N THR A 422 9.06 -10.52 -10.91
CA THR A 422 10.23 -11.42 -10.99
C THR A 422 10.82 -11.66 -9.61
N VAL A 423 11.07 -12.92 -9.26
CA VAL A 423 11.64 -13.31 -7.97
C VAL A 423 12.84 -14.22 -8.17
N HIS A 424 13.88 -14.01 -7.37
CA HIS A 424 15.09 -14.83 -7.37
C HIS A 424 15.11 -15.72 -6.14
N ILE A 425 14.96 -17.03 -6.32
CA ILE A 425 14.79 -17.98 -5.21
C ILE A 425 15.97 -18.94 -5.08
N SER A 426 16.14 -19.43 -3.86
CA SER A 426 16.94 -20.61 -3.50
C SER A 426 16.03 -21.55 -2.72
N PRO A 427 15.41 -22.58 -3.34
CA PRO A 427 14.68 -23.63 -2.62
C PRO A 427 15.55 -24.35 -1.59
N ASP A 428 14.89 -24.99 -0.62
CA ASP A 428 15.54 -25.84 0.36
C ASP A 428 15.93 -27.22 -0.21
N GLU A 429 16.52 -28.07 0.63
CA GLU A 429 16.96 -29.42 0.27
C GLU A 429 15.80 -30.32 -0.22
N GLU A 430 14.56 -30.02 0.19
CA GLU A 430 13.34 -30.73 -0.23
C GLU A 430 12.76 -30.17 -1.54
N MET A 431 13.47 -29.26 -2.21
CA MET A 431 13.02 -28.56 -3.43
C MET A 431 11.73 -27.76 -3.20
N THR A 432 11.56 -27.18 -2.01
CA THR A 432 10.40 -26.36 -1.67
C THR A 432 10.78 -24.90 -1.45
N TYR A 433 9.84 -24.00 -1.71
CA TYR A 433 10.01 -22.58 -1.44
C TYR A 433 8.68 -21.91 -1.02
N PRO A 434 8.63 -21.24 0.16
CA PRO A 434 7.41 -20.61 0.65
C PRO A 434 7.22 -19.22 0.04
N LEU A 435 6.86 -19.16 -1.24
CA LEU A 435 6.74 -17.89 -1.98
C LEU A 435 5.55 -17.04 -1.51
N PHE A 436 4.42 -17.66 -1.17
CA PHE A 436 3.19 -16.94 -0.81
C PHE A 436 3.05 -16.85 0.71
N LYS A 437 3.66 -15.84 1.33
CA LYS A 437 3.59 -15.65 2.79
C LYS A 437 2.62 -14.54 3.16
N GLY A 438 2.31 -14.50 4.44
CA GLY A 438 1.55 -13.40 5.03
C GLY A 438 1.96 -13.18 6.47
N GLY A 439 1.79 -11.95 6.90
CA GLY A 439 1.95 -11.54 8.30
C GLY A 439 0.63 -11.15 8.95
N GLY A 440 0.75 -10.35 10.00
CA GLY A 440 -0.37 -9.80 10.74
C GLY A 440 -0.81 -10.68 11.91
N ALA A 441 -1.49 -10.02 12.86
CA ALA A 441 -1.86 -10.64 14.10
C ALA A 441 -3.02 -11.64 13.94
N GLY A 442 -3.05 -12.67 14.78
CA GLY A 442 -4.04 -13.76 14.72
C GLY A 442 -5.50 -13.28 14.84
N TYR A 443 -5.75 -12.17 15.52
CA TYR A 443 -7.09 -11.58 15.65
C TYR A 443 -7.58 -10.89 14.37
N TRP A 444 -6.73 -10.73 13.36
CA TRP A 444 -7.05 -10.19 12.03
C TRP A 444 -7.07 -11.26 10.93
N LYS A 445 -6.77 -12.52 11.27
CA LYS A 445 -6.86 -13.64 10.34
C LYS A 445 -8.28 -13.74 9.75
N PRO A 446 -8.46 -14.24 8.52
CA PRO A 446 -7.48 -14.85 7.62
C PRO A 446 -6.47 -13.88 6.97
N SER A 447 -5.44 -14.40 6.30
CA SER A 447 -4.33 -13.58 5.77
C SER A 447 -4.75 -12.56 4.71
N HIS A 448 -5.76 -12.87 3.90
CA HIS A 448 -6.41 -11.95 2.97
C HIS A 448 -7.82 -12.43 2.63
N GLY A 449 -8.68 -11.53 2.16
CA GLY A 449 -9.99 -11.86 1.61
C GLY A 449 -9.90 -12.38 0.17
N ALA A 450 -11.05 -12.65 -0.43
CA ALA A 450 -11.15 -13.31 -1.72
C ALA A 450 -10.54 -12.50 -2.88
N PHE A 451 -10.09 -13.25 -3.90
CA PHE A 451 -9.70 -12.76 -5.23
C PHE A 451 -8.42 -11.94 -5.32
N SER A 452 -7.55 -11.98 -4.31
CA SER A 452 -6.15 -11.57 -4.51
C SER A 452 -5.53 -12.41 -5.64
N THR A 453 -4.81 -11.73 -6.53
CA THR A 453 -4.38 -12.28 -7.82
C THR A 453 -2.86 -12.18 -7.96
N PHE A 454 -2.29 -13.23 -8.53
CA PHE A 454 -0.90 -13.35 -8.93
C PHE A 454 -0.91 -13.68 -10.43
N TRP A 455 -0.31 -12.81 -11.22
CA TRP A 455 -0.34 -12.91 -12.67
C TRP A 455 1.08 -12.91 -13.24
N ASN A 456 1.43 -13.95 -14.01
CA ASN A 456 2.72 -14.10 -14.69
C ASN A 456 3.93 -13.86 -13.78
N THR A 457 4.03 -14.61 -12.68
CA THR A 457 5.21 -14.55 -11.80
C THR A 457 6.38 -15.29 -12.46
N LYS A 458 7.53 -14.61 -12.59
CA LYS A 458 8.76 -15.15 -13.16
C LYS A 458 9.72 -15.55 -12.05
N ILE A 459 10.17 -16.79 -12.08
CA ILE A 459 11.09 -17.37 -11.11
C ILE A 459 12.46 -17.52 -11.75
N LYS A 460 13.48 -16.95 -11.12
CA LYS A 460 14.89 -17.18 -11.46
C LYS A 460 15.53 -17.94 -10.32
N LEU A 461 16.25 -19.02 -10.65
CA LEU A 461 17.04 -19.73 -9.66
C LEU A 461 18.41 -19.08 -9.54
N LEU A 462 18.87 -18.93 -8.30
CA LEU A 462 20.25 -18.57 -8.06
C LEU A 462 21.15 -19.78 -8.43
N SER A 463 22.28 -19.49 -9.07
CA SER A 463 23.13 -20.37 -9.92
C SER A 463 23.60 -21.71 -9.34
N ASP A 464 23.33 -21.96 -8.08
CA ASP A 464 23.99 -23.00 -7.30
C ASP A 464 23.16 -24.30 -7.27
N ILE A 465 22.05 -24.33 -8.02
CA ILE A 465 21.02 -25.38 -7.96
C ILE A 465 20.98 -26.12 -9.30
N ASN A 466 21.89 -27.08 -9.47
CA ASN A 466 21.90 -28.03 -10.59
C ASN A 466 20.92 -29.19 -10.33
N SER A 467 19.62 -28.87 -10.19
CA SER A 467 18.57 -29.87 -10.00
C SER A 467 17.58 -29.84 -11.16
N THR A 468 17.28 -31.01 -11.75
CA THR A 468 16.20 -31.23 -12.71
C THR A 468 14.83 -31.48 -12.04
N GLY A 469 14.78 -31.40 -10.71
CA GLY A 469 13.58 -31.65 -9.91
C GLY A 469 12.54 -30.53 -10.00
N THR A 470 11.27 -30.89 -9.84
CA THR A 470 10.16 -29.93 -9.77
C THR A 470 10.18 -29.21 -8.43
N ILE A 471 10.19 -27.88 -8.45
CA ILE A 471 10.18 -27.04 -7.25
C ILE A 471 8.75 -26.80 -6.79
N LYS A 472 8.45 -27.08 -5.52
CA LYS A 472 7.15 -26.78 -4.91
C LYS A 472 7.14 -25.36 -4.37
N LEU A 473 6.32 -24.50 -4.97
CA LEU A 473 5.99 -23.17 -4.45
C LEU A 473 4.73 -23.28 -3.58
N TYR A 474 4.84 -22.93 -2.31
CA TYR A 474 3.72 -23.04 -1.37
C TYR A 474 3.56 -21.78 -0.54
N GLY A 475 2.54 -21.76 0.33
CA GLY A 475 2.30 -20.63 1.18
C GLY A 475 1.07 -20.73 2.06
N MET A 476 0.46 -19.56 2.31
CA MET A 476 -0.71 -19.37 3.17
C MET A 476 -1.84 -20.37 2.84
N LYS A 477 -2.44 -20.92 3.90
CA LYS A 477 -3.55 -21.89 3.84
C LYS A 477 -4.90 -21.28 4.19
N ASP A 478 -4.92 -19.98 4.44
CA ASP A 478 -6.05 -19.22 4.94
C ASP A 478 -6.34 -18.01 4.02
N GLY A 479 -5.94 -18.08 2.76
CA GLY A 479 -6.15 -17.04 1.76
C GLY A 479 -7.19 -17.47 0.72
N PRO A 480 -8.50 -17.40 1.02
CA PRO A 480 -9.54 -17.97 0.17
C PRO A 480 -9.58 -17.38 -1.23
N PHE A 481 -9.93 -18.21 -2.23
CA PHE A 481 -10.25 -17.79 -3.59
C PHE A 481 -9.14 -16.95 -4.26
N CYS A 482 -7.87 -17.18 -3.94
CA CYS A 482 -6.78 -16.54 -4.65
C CYS A 482 -6.76 -16.96 -6.13
N ARG A 483 -6.16 -16.14 -6.99
CA ARG A 483 -5.95 -16.42 -8.42
C ARG A 483 -4.46 -16.51 -8.68
N ILE A 484 -3.93 -17.69 -8.97
CA ILE A 484 -2.53 -17.88 -9.32
C ILE A 484 -2.48 -18.33 -10.78
N ILE A 485 -2.13 -17.41 -11.66
CA ILE A 485 -2.27 -17.58 -13.10
C ILE A 485 -0.96 -17.18 -13.78
N GLY A 486 -0.26 -18.14 -14.38
CA GLY A 486 1.02 -17.90 -15.03
C GLY A 486 2.17 -17.88 -14.02
N ILE A 487 2.93 -18.97 -13.97
CA ILE A 487 4.23 -19.03 -13.28
C ILE A 487 5.22 -19.67 -14.23
N LYS A 488 6.40 -19.08 -14.41
CA LYS A 488 7.47 -19.65 -15.25
C LYS A 488 8.84 -19.38 -14.68
N GLY A 489 9.75 -20.30 -14.90
CA GLY A 489 11.19 -20.13 -14.70
C GLY A 489 11.94 -21.15 -15.54
N ASP A 490 13.23 -21.31 -15.28
CA ASP A 490 14.09 -22.24 -16.01
C ASP A 490 13.93 -23.71 -15.54
N GLN A 491 13.09 -23.94 -14.54
CA GLN A 491 12.73 -25.27 -14.01
C GLN A 491 11.22 -25.49 -14.01
N ASN A 492 10.81 -26.72 -13.73
CA ASN A 492 9.41 -27.05 -13.48
C ASN A 492 9.01 -26.67 -12.05
N PHE A 493 7.78 -26.18 -11.91
CA PHE A 493 7.18 -25.80 -10.65
C PHE A 493 5.85 -26.51 -10.45
N ASN A 494 5.53 -26.77 -9.17
CA ASN A 494 4.19 -27.06 -8.69
C ASN A 494 3.79 -25.96 -7.70
N VAL A 495 2.50 -25.64 -7.62
CA VAL A 495 1.98 -24.56 -6.77
C VAL A 495 0.92 -25.11 -5.83
N GLU A 496 1.05 -24.80 -4.55
CA GLU A 496 0.03 -25.08 -3.54
C GLU A 496 -0.47 -23.80 -2.87
N SER A 497 -1.78 -23.58 -2.94
CA SER A 497 -2.46 -22.49 -2.24
C SER A 497 -3.89 -22.88 -1.89
N GLN A 498 -4.36 -22.48 -0.70
CA GLN A 498 -5.65 -22.89 -0.15
C GLN A 498 -6.31 -21.76 0.66
N PRO A 499 -7.65 -21.82 0.85
CA PRO A 499 -8.59 -22.72 0.18
C PRO A 499 -9.09 -22.17 -1.17
N MET A 500 -9.58 -23.07 -2.03
CA MET A 500 -10.30 -22.72 -3.28
C MET A 500 -9.50 -21.82 -4.25
N ALA A 501 -8.18 -21.98 -4.27
CA ALA A 501 -7.32 -21.26 -5.19
C ALA A 501 -7.62 -21.66 -6.65
N MET A 502 -7.71 -20.68 -7.55
CA MET A 502 -7.66 -20.94 -8.98
C MET A 502 -6.19 -20.96 -9.40
N ILE A 503 -5.65 -22.15 -9.70
CA ILE A 503 -4.29 -22.33 -10.19
C ILE A 503 -4.34 -22.71 -11.67
N LYS A 504 -3.73 -21.90 -12.54
CA LYS A 504 -3.70 -22.12 -14.00
C LYS A 504 -2.36 -21.72 -14.61
N ALA A 505 -1.98 -22.37 -15.70
CA ALA A 505 -0.77 -22.05 -16.47
C ALA A 505 0.50 -22.03 -15.60
N VAL A 506 0.70 -23.07 -14.78
CA VAL A 506 1.98 -23.29 -14.09
C VAL A 506 2.97 -23.85 -15.10
N ASN A 507 4.20 -23.33 -15.10
CA ASN A 507 5.25 -23.54 -16.12
C ASN A 507 4.97 -22.89 -17.48
N GLU A 508 3.99 -21.99 -17.53
CA GLU A 508 3.61 -21.21 -18.71
C GLU A 508 3.45 -19.74 -18.33
N VAL A 509 3.63 -18.83 -19.31
CA VAL A 509 3.25 -17.42 -19.16
C VAL A 509 2.39 -16.99 -20.33
N PHE A 510 1.48 -16.06 -20.07
CA PHE A 510 0.69 -15.44 -21.11
C PHE A 510 1.53 -14.40 -21.87
N GLU A 511 2.39 -14.83 -22.79
CA GLU A 511 3.32 -13.96 -23.51
C GLU A 511 2.63 -12.83 -24.30
N LYS A 512 1.43 -13.10 -24.83
CA LYS A 512 0.63 -12.10 -25.55
C LYS A 512 0.14 -10.97 -24.64
N PHE A 513 0.03 -11.22 -23.33
CA PHE A 513 -0.48 -10.28 -22.34
C PHE A 513 0.29 -10.47 -21.02
N PRO A 514 1.54 -9.98 -20.96
CA PRO A 514 2.42 -10.22 -19.81
C PRO A 514 1.88 -9.61 -18.52
N SER A 515 1.06 -8.56 -18.62
CA SER A 515 0.49 -7.79 -17.51
C SER A 515 -1.04 -7.79 -17.60
N LEU A 516 -1.70 -8.23 -16.53
CA LEU A 516 -3.16 -8.19 -16.38
C LEU A 516 -3.65 -6.75 -16.25
N TYR A 517 -2.96 -5.93 -15.46
CA TYR A 517 -3.23 -4.52 -15.25
C TYR A 517 -3.22 -3.77 -16.59
N ASP A 518 -2.15 -3.90 -17.38
CA ASP A 518 -2.02 -3.17 -18.65
C ASP A 518 -3.06 -3.64 -19.67
N TYR A 519 -3.39 -4.93 -19.66
CA TYR A 519 -4.47 -5.48 -20.47
C TYR A 519 -5.84 -4.87 -20.11
N GLN A 520 -6.18 -4.85 -18.82
CA GLN A 520 -7.44 -4.28 -18.34
C GLN A 520 -7.49 -2.78 -18.59
N LEU A 521 -6.39 -2.05 -18.35
CA LEU A 521 -6.29 -0.61 -18.59
C LEU A 521 -6.48 -0.27 -20.08
N THR A 522 -5.79 -1.00 -20.96
CA THR A 522 -5.92 -0.83 -22.41
C THR A 522 -7.36 -1.08 -22.87
N LYS A 523 -8.02 -2.11 -22.34
CA LYS A 523 -9.43 -2.38 -22.61
C LYS A 523 -10.32 -1.24 -22.15
N ARG A 524 -10.13 -0.77 -20.91
CA ARG A 524 -10.94 0.32 -20.33
C ARG A 524 -10.79 1.61 -21.11
N GLN A 525 -9.58 1.96 -21.57
CA GLN A 525 -9.34 3.16 -22.39
C GLN A 525 -10.00 3.11 -23.77
N LYS A 526 -10.26 1.91 -24.32
CA LYS A 526 -10.99 1.75 -25.60
C LYS A 526 -12.49 1.95 -25.46
N ILE A 527 -13.05 1.82 -24.27
CA ILE A 527 -14.45 2.09 -24.00
C ILE A 527 -14.59 3.62 -23.91
N LYS A 528 -15.03 4.26 -25.00
CA LYS A 528 -15.34 5.69 -24.97
C LYS A 528 -16.36 5.96 -23.85
N PRO A 529 -16.23 7.03 -23.06
CA PRO A 529 -17.32 7.45 -22.18
C PRO A 529 -18.56 7.63 -23.05
N LYS A 530 -19.69 7.01 -22.69
CA LYS A 530 -20.98 7.53 -23.16
C LYS A 530 -21.08 8.91 -22.55
N GLY A 531 -21.11 9.92 -23.42
CA GLY A 531 -21.13 11.34 -23.05
C GLY A 531 -22.36 11.71 -22.24
#